data_AF-A0A959N0E5-F1
#
_entry.id   AF-A0A959N0E5-F1
#
_cell.length_a   1.000
_cell.length_b   1.000
_cell.length_c   1.000
_cell.angle_alpha   90.00
_cell.angle_beta   90.00
_cell.angle_gamma   90.00
#
_symmetry.space_group_name_H-M   'P 1'
#
loop_
_entity.id
_entity.type
_entity.pdbx_description
1 polymer ?
#
loop_
_entity_poly.entity_id
_entity_poly.type
_entity_poly.pdbx_seq_one_letter_code
_entity_poly.pdbx_strand_id
1 'polypeptide(L)'
;MSEATTQQQTTEQAINLKKEKVVKGITCPSCNGELDINEGLRSFNCKYCGTLLLTKGESGTLKFYVPRKLKKEEAITKAQNWLSKGMSKAKGLKTSAKIEDAFLVFIPYWRVRADVVGWIFGQEKRTRTSNGRTTTYYVDVERKIQNSFERTYSACDVAELGVKKINLTGDTILPVDFESLQSEGMMFNIIASEKEAFEFAKKNFAAESRNSISLYNVTFEHYDLVRENIDIVYYPLWVIRYSFENRTYQVVVDGEDGTICYGKAPGNNLYRAIIGILSTGAGMFMATFFGLFVLFAVDEKFPFVAFLISFVIGIFLISRGYKKFRYGGEVEEGTGIDDSKKSLGIISKNEFMKTEGFDIAKNVAASVVIGSVISSLMNSKRRF
;
A
#
# COMPACT_ATOMS: atom_id res chain seq x y z
N MET A 1 -56.20 1.36 37.07
CA MET A 1 -55.70 1.92 35.80
C MET A 1 -54.24 2.39 35.95
N SER A 2 -53.31 1.54 36.41
CA SER A 2 -51.88 1.90 36.44
C SER A 2 -50.90 0.72 36.43
N GLU A 3 -51.36 -0.53 36.32
CA GLU A 3 -50.47 -1.71 36.28
C GLU A 3 -50.47 -2.44 34.93
N ALA A 4 -51.44 -2.17 34.06
CA ALA A 4 -51.52 -2.77 32.71
C ALA A 4 -50.63 -2.06 31.67
N THR A 5 -50.16 -0.84 31.97
CA THR A 5 -49.37 -0.04 31.03
C THR A 5 -47.86 -0.27 31.15
N THR A 6 -47.39 -0.91 32.23
CA THR A 6 -45.95 -1.13 32.48
C THR A 6 -45.43 -2.43 31.85
N GLN A 7 -46.31 -3.37 31.47
CA GLN A 7 -45.90 -4.63 30.83
C GLN A 7 -45.82 -4.57 29.30
N GLN A 8 -46.29 -3.50 28.67
CA GLN A 8 -46.24 -3.35 27.21
C GLN A 8 -44.97 -2.65 26.70
N GLN A 9 -44.17 -2.04 27.59
CA GLN A 9 -42.91 -1.38 27.20
C GLN A 9 -41.67 -2.29 27.30
N THR A 10 -41.80 -3.52 27.79
CA THR A 10 -40.67 -4.46 27.91
C THR A 10 -40.58 -5.47 26.76
N THR A 11 -41.54 -5.49 25.83
CA THR A 11 -41.61 -6.46 24.72
C THR A 11 -41.25 -5.91 23.34
N GLU A 12 -40.82 -4.65 23.23
CA GLU A 12 -40.38 -4.03 21.96
C GLU A 12 -38.85 -3.84 21.84
N GLN A 13 -38.06 -4.51 22.68
CA GLN A 13 -36.66 -4.80 22.35
C GLN A 13 -36.60 -6.13 21.58
N ALA A 14 -37.25 -6.14 20.41
CA ALA A 14 -37.01 -7.14 19.40
C ALA A 14 -35.54 -7.02 18.99
N ILE A 15 -34.72 -7.88 19.59
CA ILE A 15 -33.36 -8.16 19.15
C ILE A 15 -33.49 -8.48 17.66
N ASN A 16 -33.11 -7.53 16.81
CA ASN A 16 -32.99 -7.72 15.38
C ASN A 16 -31.78 -8.62 15.16
N LEU A 17 -31.94 -9.91 15.48
CA LEU A 17 -31.02 -10.97 15.15
C LEU A 17 -31.00 -11.04 13.63
N LYS A 18 -30.00 -10.36 13.06
CA LYS A 18 -29.60 -10.47 11.66
C LYS A 18 -29.63 -11.96 11.32
N LYS A 19 -30.53 -12.34 10.43
CA LYS A 19 -30.82 -13.74 10.11
C LYS A 19 -29.53 -14.38 9.56
N GLU A 20 -28.80 -15.10 10.40
CA GLU A 20 -27.56 -15.77 10.02
C GLU A 20 -27.86 -16.74 8.89
N LYS A 21 -27.11 -16.62 7.80
CA LYS A 21 -27.38 -17.35 6.56
C LYS A 21 -26.62 -18.68 6.61
N VAL A 22 -27.39 -19.71 6.92
CA VAL A 22 -27.03 -21.13 6.95
C VAL A 22 -26.42 -21.60 5.62
N VAL A 23 -25.24 -22.21 5.64
CA VAL A 23 -24.74 -23.00 4.50
C VAL A 23 -25.58 -24.26 4.37
N LYS A 24 -26.60 -24.23 3.50
CA LYS A 24 -27.46 -25.38 3.22
C LYS A 24 -26.74 -26.39 2.33
N GLY A 25 -26.67 -27.64 2.77
CA GLY A 25 -26.14 -28.76 1.97
C GLY A 25 -25.08 -29.61 2.65
N ILE A 26 -24.56 -29.20 3.82
CA ILE A 26 -23.66 -30.04 4.62
C ILE A 26 -24.54 -30.90 5.53
N THR A 27 -24.41 -32.22 5.42
CA THR A 27 -25.19 -33.16 6.23
C THR A 27 -24.35 -33.73 7.37
N CYS A 28 -25.00 -34.04 8.49
CA CYS A 28 -24.37 -34.73 9.60
C CYS A 28 -23.94 -36.14 9.16
N PRO A 29 -22.66 -36.53 9.31
CA PRO A 29 -22.24 -37.89 8.98
C PRO A 29 -22.88 -38.95 9.89
N SER A 30 -23.38 -38.57 11.08
CA SER A 30 -24.01 -39.49 12.02
C SER A 30 -25.51 -39.67 11.82
N CYS A 31 -26.24 -38.64 11.40
CA CYS A 31 -27.71 -38.70 11.32
C CYS A 31 -28.31 -38.17 10.01
N ASN A 32 -27.47 -37.76 9.05
CA ASN A 32 -27.86 -37.13 7.79
C ASN A 32 -28.69 -35.84 7.91
N GLY A 33 -28.89 -35.32 9.12
CA GLY A 33 -29.57 -34.06 9.34
C GLY A 33 -28.79 -32.89 8.75
N GLU A 34 -29.50 -31.92 8.20
CA GLU A 34 -28.92 -30.70 7.63
C GLU A 34 -28.23 -29.88 8.72
N LEU A 35 -26.93 -29.64 8.54
CA LEU A 35 -26.13 -28.87 9.47
C LEU A 35 -26.23 -27.39 9.15
N ASP A 36 -26.38 -26.61 10.21
CA ASP A 36 -26.35 -25.17 10.15
C ASP A 36 -24.97 -24.71 10.62
N ILE A 37 -24.08 -24.39 9.68
CA ILE A 37 -22.68 -24.07 9.96
C ILE A 37 -22.41 -22.63 9.51
N ASN A 38 -21.99 -21.81 10.47
CA ASN A 38 -21.43 -20.48 10.22
C ASN A 38 -19.90 -20.57 10.01
N GLU A 39 -19.34 -19.68 9.18
CA GLU A 39 -17.89 -19.58 9.00
C GLU A 39 -17.18 -19.31 10.34
N GLY A 40 -16.06 -20.00 10.58
CA GLY A 40 -15.25 -19.84 11.81
C GLY A 40 -15.59 -20.78 12.98
N LEU A 41 -16.67 -21.57 12.91
CA LEU A 41 -16.99 -22.58 13.93
C LEU A 41 -16.07 -23.81 13.83
N ARG A 42 -15.28 -24.05 14.89
CA ARG A 42 -14.39 -25.24 15.01
C ARG A 42 -15.10 -26.47 15.56
N SER A 43 -16.13 -26.24 16.37
CA SER A 43 -16.90 -27.29 17.04
C SER A 43 -18.34 -26.84 17.14
N PHE A 44 -19.26 -27.71 16.73
CA PHE A 44 -20.70 -27.47 16.90
C PHE A 44 -21.42 -28.78 17.17
N ASN A 45 -22.52 -28.71 17.91
CA ASN A 45 -23.36 -29.87 18.18
C ASN A 45 -24.43 -29.98 17.10
N CYS A 46 -24.62 -31.19 16.56
CA CYS A 46 -25.74 -31.46 15.68
C CYS A 46 -27.06 -31.30 16.46
N LYS A 47 -27.94 -30.40 16.00
CA LYS A 47 -29.25 -30.16 16.61
C LYS A 47 -30.18 -31.39 16.61
N TYR A 48 -29.91 -32.39 15.77
CA TYR A 48 -30.76 -33.57 15.62
C TYR A 48 -30.32 -34.74 16.52
N CYS A 49 -29.03 -35.09 16.52
CA CYS A 49 -28.52 -36.26 17.25
C CYS A 49 -27.56 -35.92 18.40
N GLY A 50 -27.23 -34.65 18.61
CA GLY A 50 -26.33 -34.20 19.67
C GLY A 50 -24.85 -34.51 19.42
N THR A 51 -24.48 -35.10 18.28
CA THR A 51 -23.08 -35.38 17.94
C THR A 51 -22.28 -34.09 17.88
N LEU A 52 -21.18 -34.03 18.65
CA LEU A 52 -20.18 -32.98 18.51
C LEU A 52 -19.42 -33.19 17.20
N LEU A 53 -19.60 -32.25 16.27
CA LEU A 53 -18.90 -32.25 15.00
C LEU A 53 -17.74 -31.27 15.08
N LEU A 54 -16.56 -31.78 14.72
CA LEU A 54 -15.32 -31.03 14.63
C LEU A 54 -15.01 -30.81 13.15
N THR A 55 -14.87 -29.56 12.74
CA THR A 55 -14.44 -29.24 11.38
C THR A 55 -12.94 -29.54 11.28
N LYS A 56 -12.58 -30.48 10.38
CA LYS A 56 -11.17 -30.82 10.11
C LYS A 56 -10.74 -30.13 8.83
N GLY A 57 -9.91 -29.09 8.97
CA GLY A 57 -9.38 -28.28 7.88
C GLY A 57 -8.63 -27.06 8.44
N GLU A 58 -7.88 -26.35 7.61
CA GLU A 58 -7.47 -24.98 7.96
C GLU A 58 -8.76 -24.21 8.26
N SER A 59 -8.88 -23.63 9.46
CA SER A 59 -10.02 -22.77 9.79
C SER A 59 -10.12 -21.76 8.67
N GLY A 60 -11.22 -21.82 7.89
CA GLY A 60 -11.38 -20.98 6.71
C GLY A 60 -11.01 -19.54 7.06
N THR A 61 -10.24 -18.89 6.20
CA THR A 61 -9.74 -17.55 6.45
C THR A 61 -10.92 -16.63 6.77
N LEU A 62 -10.91 -16.00 7.95
CA LEU A 62 -11.97 -15.07 8.33
C LEU A 62 -11.98 -13.90 7.35
N LYS A 63 -13.18 -13.51 6.90
CA LYS A 63 -13.36 -12.43 5.95
C LYS A 63 -14.13 -11.30 6.60
N PHE A 64 -13.54 -10.12 6.52
CA PHE A 64 -14.10 -8.88 6.99
C PHE A 64 -14.19 -7.87 5.85
N TYR A 65 -14.93 -6.79 6.07
CA TYR A 65 -14.96 -5.65 5.18
C TYR A 65 -14.98 -4.35 5.97
N VAL A 66 -14.49 -3.30 5.33
CA VAL A 66 -14.66 -1.92 5.82
C VAL A 66 -15.90 -1.35 5.12
N PRO A 67 -16.92 -0.85 5.85
CA PRO A 67 -18.08 -0.24 5.23
C PRO A 67 -17.68 1.09 4.60
N ARG A 68 -18.19 1.38 3.40
CA ARG A 68 -18.01 2.71 2.81
C ARG A 68 -18.72 3.75 3.68
N LYS A 69 -18.06 4.88 3.93
CA LYS A 69 -18.69 6.07 4.51
C LYS A 69 -19.15 7.04 3.42
N LEU A 70 -18.42 7.07 2.30
CA LEU A 70 -18.70 7.99 1.20
C LEU A 70 -19.71 7.45 0.19
N LYS A 71 -20.65 8.32 -0.17
CA LYS A 71 -21.60 8.11 -1.27
C LYS A 71 -20.95 8.41 -2.62
N LYS A 72 -21.60 7.91 -3.68
CA LYS A 72 -21.14 8.04 -5.07
C LYS A 72 -20.93 9.50 -5.47
N GLU A 73 -21.86 10.37 -5.13
CA GLU A 73 -21.85 11.79 -5.50
C GLU A 73 -20.70 12.55 -4.82
N GLU A 74 -20.40 12.17 -3.57
CA GLU A 74 -19.30 12.75 -2.81
C GLU A 74 -17.95 12.32 -3.37
N ALA A 75 -17.80 11.04 -3.73
CA ALA A 75 -16.61 10.52 -4.41
C ALA A 75 -16.36 11.23 -5.75
N ILE A 76 -17.42 11.42 -6.55
CA ILE A 76 -17.37 12.22 -7.79
C ILE A 76 -16.87 13.64 -7.53
N THR A 77 -17.40 14.29 -6.49
CA THR A 77 -16.99 15.66 -6.13
C THR A 77 -15.52 15.71 -5.71
N LYS A 78 -15.04 14.72 -4.95
CA LYS A 78 -13.62 14.60 -4.58
C LYS A 78 -12.73 14.43 -5.81
N ALA A 79 -13.13 13.57 -6.75
CA ALA A 79 -12.43 13.38 -8.01
C ALA A 79 -12.38 14.66 -8.85
N GLN A 80 -13.51 15.36 -9.03
CA GLN A 80 -13.57 16.64 -9.74
C GLN A 80 -12.68 17.71 -9.09
N ASN A 81 -12.64 17.77 -7.75
CA ASN A 81 -11.75 18.67 -7.04
C ASN A 81 -10.27 18.31 -7.25
N TRP A 82 -9.93 17.02 -7.31
CA TRP A 82 -8.59 16.58 -7.67
C TRP A 82 -8.21 16.95 -9.11
N LEU A 83 -9.14 16.88 -10.06
CA LEU A 83 -8.92 17.30 -11.45
C LEU A 83 -8.59 18.79 -11.57
N SER A 84 -9.12 19.64 -10.68
CA SER A 84 -8.77 21.08 -10.64
C SER A 84 -7.44 21.42 -9.98
N LYS A 85 -6.79 20.47 -9.30
CA LYS A 85 -5.55 20.73 -8.55
C LYS A 85 -4.31 20.47 -9.38
N GLY A 86 -3.36 21.40 -9.30
CA GLY A 86 -2.01 21.25 -9.83
C GLY A 86 -1.81 21.83 -11.23
N MET A 87 -0.67 22.48 -11.45
CA MET A 87 -0.31 23.09 -12.74
C MET A 87 0.11 22.06 -13.81
N SER A 88 0.42 20.82 -13.39
CA SER A 88 0.86 19.74 -14.26
C SER A 88 -0.26 19.14 -15.11
N LYS A 89 -1.52 19.27 -14.69
CA LYS A 89 -2.70 18.70 -15.38
C LYS A 89 -3.24 19.65 -16.44
N ALA A 90 -3.84 19.09 -17.49
CA ALA A 90 -4.38 19.84 -18.62
C ALA A 90 -5.28 21.02 -18.19
N LYS A 91 -5.21 22.14 -18.92
CA LYS A 91 -6.02 23.31 -18.62
C LYS A 91 -7.50 23.00 -18.87
N GLY A 92 -8.38 23.50 -18.01
CA GLY A 92 -9.82 23.29 -18.13
C GLY A 92 -10.28 21.85 -17.87
N LEU A 93 -9.41 20.97 -17.33
CA LEU A 93 -9.70 19.56 -17.11
C LEU A 93 -11.00 19.34 -16.33
N LYS A 94 -11.21 20.06 -15.22
CA LYS A 94 -12.44 19.95 -14.42
C LYS A 94 -13.71 20.30 -15.21
N THR A 95 -13.64 21.26 -16.12
CA THR A 95 -14.80 21.76 -16.86
C THR A 95 -15.12 20.88 -18.06
N SER A 96 -14.10 20.39 -18.77
CA SER A 96 -14.29 19.60 -20.00
C SER A 96 -14.32 18.09 -19.78
N ALA A 97 -13.88 17.60 -18.61
CA ALA A 97 -13.94 16.18 -18.29
C ALA A 97 -15.40 15.73 -18.13
N LYS A 98 -15.76 14.65 -18.83
CA LYS A 98 -17.06 14.00 -18.69
C LYS A 98 -16.88 12.74 -17.86
N ILE A 99 -17.67 12.60 -16.80
CA ILE A 99 -17.69 11.37 -16.00
C ILE A 99 -18.51 10.36 -16.78
N GLU A 100 -17.89 9.25 -17.16
CA GLU A 100 -18.54 8.16 -17.87
C GLU A 100 -19.20 7.22 -16.88
N ASP A 101 -18.41 6.73 -15.92
CA ASP A 101 -18.84 5.75 -14.94
C ASP A 101 -18.25 6.05 -13.56
N ALA A 102 -19.00 5.67 -12.53
CA ALA A 102 -18.52 5.64 -11.15
C ALA A 102 -19.15 4.43 -10.46
N PHE A 103 -18.31 3.48 -10.05
CA PHE A 103 -18.73 2.24 -9.42
C PHE A 103 -17.86 1.95 -8.19
N LEU A 104 -18.49 1.28 -7.22
CA LEU A 104 -17.84 0.86 -5.99
C LEU A 104 -17.22 -0.52 -6.22
N VAL A 105 -15.95 -0.68 -5.82
CA VAL A 105 -15.26 -1.96 -5.80
C VAL A 105 -14.80 -2.28 -4.38
N PHE A 106 -14.89 -3.55 -4.02
CA PHE A 106 -14.35 -4.10 -2.78
C PHE A 106 -13.14 -4.96 -3.12
N ILE A 107 -11.96 -4.46 -2.76
CA ILE A 107 -10.69 -5.14 -3.02
C ILE A 107 -10.29 -5.97 -1.81
N PRO A 108 -9.99 -7.27 -1.96
CA PRO A 108 -9.50 -8.09 -0.87
C PRO A 108 -8.03 -7.80 -0.57
N TYR A 109 -7.72 -7.61 0.71
CA TYR A 109 -6.35 -7.55 1.23
C TYR A 109 -6.15 -8.61 2.30
N TRP A 110 -5.00 -9.27 2.27
CA TRP A 110 -4.49 -10.07 3.37
C TRP A 110 -4.07 -9.15 4.50
N ARG A 111 -4.73 -9.21 5.64
CA ARG A 111 -4.33 -8.55 6.88
C ARG A 111 -3.56 -9.55 7.72
N VAL A 112 -2.28 -9.27 7.94
CA VAL A 112 -1.40 -10.10 8.75
C VAL A 112 -1.07 -9.35 10.03
N ARG A 113 -1.32 -10.01 11.16
CA ARG A 113 -0.99 -9.52 12.50
C ARG A 113 -0.09 -10.52 13.20
N ALA A 114 0.98 -10.02 13.81
CA ALA A 114 1.84 -10.81 14.68
C ALA A 114 2.60 -9.89 15.64
N ASP A 115 2.91 -10.43 16.81
CA ASP A 115 3.82 -9.81 17.76
C ASP A 115 5.22 -10.40 17.54
N VAL A 116 6.22 -9.56 17.29
CA VAL A 116 7.62 -9.98 17.27
C VAL A 116 8.20 -9.78 18.66
N VAL A 117 8.62 -10.89 19.28
CA VAL A 117 9.26 -10.90 20.60
C VAL A 117 10.64 -11.50 20.46
N GLY A 118 11.66 -10.83 21.01
CA GLY A 118 13.01 -11.32 20.88
C GLY A 118 14.03 -10.55 21.70
N TRP A 119 15.27 -11.03 21.63
CA TRP A 119 16.42 -10.40 22.26
C TRP A 119 17.54 -10.27 21.25
N ILE A 120 18.16 -9.10 21.23
CA ILE A 120 19.38 -8.83 20.47
C ILE A 120 20.49 -8.48 21.45
N PHE A 121 21.60 -9.19 21.34
CA PHE A 121 22.84 -8.91 22.05
C PHE A 121 23.85 -8.35 21.06
N GLY A 122 24.49 -7.24 21.41
CA GLY A 122 25.45 -6.60 20.55
C GLY A 122 26.20 -5.48 21.24
N GLN A 123 26.91 -4.69 20.45
CA GLN A 123 27.72 -3.57 20.94
C GLN A 123 27.11 -2.24 20.52
N GLU A 124 27.01 -1.33 21.47
CA GLU A 124 26.62 0.06 21.23
C GLU A 124 27.87 0.94 21.22
N LYS A 125 28.00 1.79 20.20
CA LYS A 125 29.08 2.79 20.13
C LYS A 125 28.71 3.97 21.01
N ARG A 126 29.46 4.20 22.09
CA ARG A 126 29.31 5.37 22.96
C ARG A 126 30.49 6.31 22.80
N THR A 127 30.20 7.61 22.81
CA THR A 127 31.21 8.66 22.81
C THR A 127 31.16 9.42 24.11
N ARG A 128 32.32 9.68 24.70
CA ARG A 128 32.46 10.54 25.89
C ARG A 128 33.48 11.62 25.57
N THR A 129 33.05 12.87 25.71
CA THR A 129 33.92 14.03 25.59
C THR A 129 34.30 14.51 26.99
N SER A 130 35.60 14.55 27.27
CA SER A 130 36.12 15.09 28.53
C SER A 130 37.42 15.86 28.22
N ASN A 131 37.58 17.04 28.82
CA ASN A 131 38.74 17.92 28.62
C ASN A 131 39.09 18.17 27.13
N GLY A 132 38.06 18.37 26.29
CA GLY A 132 38.24 18.61 24.85
C GLY A 132 38.63 17.38 24.01
N ARG A 133 38.77 16.19 24.60
CA ARG A 133 39.03 14.93 23.88
C ARG A 133 37.78 14.07 23.83
N THR A 134 37.40 13.65 22.63
CA THR A 134 36.30 12.69 22.40
C THR A 134 36.87 11.28 22.34
N THR A 135 36.51 10.44 23.30
CA THR A 135 36.87 9.01 23.30
C THR A 135 35.64 8.19 22.90
N THR A 136 35.83 7.28 21.95
CA THR A 136 34.81 6.31 21.55
C THR A 136 35.10 4.97 22.22
N TYR A 137 34.09 4.34 22.81
CA TYR A 137 34.18 3.00 23.38
C TYR A 137 32.92 2.19 23.06
N TYR A 138 33.05 0.87 23.15
CA TYR A 138 31.97 -0.07 22.85
C TYR A 138 31.48 -0.69 24.15
N VAL A 139 30.15 -0.78 24.29
CA VAL A 139 29.50 -1.40 25.45
C VAL A 139 28.63 -2.53 24.95
N ASP A 140 28.83 -3.71 25.52
CA ASP A 140 27.93 -4.84 25.28
C ASP A 140 26.57 -4.53 25.91
N VAL A 141 25.52 -4.63 25.10
CA VAL A 141 24.16 -4.30 25.48
C VAL A 141 23.21 -5.40 25.04
N GLU A 142 22.20 -5.62 25.88
CA GLU A 142 21.03 -6.40 25.56
C GLU A 142 19.89 -5.44 25.19
N ARG A 143 19.15 -5.78 24.13
CA ARG A 143 17.95 -5.06 23.69
C ARG A 143 16.82 -6.06 23.52
N LYS A 144 15.76 -5.86 24.29
CA LYS A 144 14.50 -6.59 24.14
C LYS A 144 13.68 -5.97 23.00
N ILE A 145 13.16 -6.80 22.11
CA ILE A 145 12.17 -6.45 21.09
C ILE A 145 10.81 -6.93 21.56
N GLN A 146 9.83 -6.05 21.50
CA GLN A 146 8.43 -6.40 21.67
C GLN A 146 7.60 -5.43 20.84
N ASN A 147 7.46 -5.75 19.56
CA ASN A 147 6.77 -4.91 18.59
C ASN A 147 5.55 -5.67 18.04
N SER A 148 4.40 -5.03 18.06
CA SER A 148 3.18 -5.56 17.41
C SER A 148 3.07 -4.99 16.01
N PHE A 149 2.89 -5.87 15.03
CA PHE A 149 2.73 -5.49 13.63
C PHE A 149 1.34 -5.83 13.12
N GLU A 150 0.83 -4.91 12.31
CA GLU A 150 -0.33 -5.09 11.46
C GLU A 150 0.03 -4.57 10.07
N ARG A 151 0.00 -5.45 9.07
CA ARG A 151 0.25 -5.07 7.67
C ARG A 151 -0.77 -5.69 6.75
N THR A 152 -1.03 -4.98 5.66
CA THR A 152 -1.93 -5.42 4.61
C THR A 152 -1.17 -5.66 3.31
N TYR A 153 -1.61 -6.67 2.57
CA TYR A 153 -1.05 -7.04 1.27
C TYR A 153 -2.20 -7.30 0.29
N SER A 154 -2.13 -6.77 -0.92
CA SER A 154 -3.17 -6.97 -1.93
C SER A 154 -3.36 -8.47 -2.22
N ALA A 155 -4.59 -8.97 -2.11
CA ALA A 155 -4.91 -10.36 -2.38
C ALA A 155 -5.27 -10.62 -3.86
N CYS A 156 -5.30 -9.56 -4.68
CA CYS A 156 -5.53 -9.60 -6.12
C CYS A 156 -4.61 -8.61 -6.86
N ASP A 157 -4.65 -8.63 -8.19
CA ASP A 157 -3.94 -7.62 -8.98
C ASP A 157 -4.64 -6.26 -8.85
N VAL A 158 -3.86 -5.26 -8.43
CA VAL A 158 -4.30 -3.88 -8.20
C VAL A 158 -3.43 -2.88 -8.97
N ALA A 159 -2.66 -3.34 -9.96
CA ALA A 159 -1.74 -2.50 -10.74
C ALA A 159 -2.44 -1.31 -11.38
N GLU A 160 -3.66 -1.50 -11.91
CA GLU A 160 -4.45 -0.42 -12.51
C GLU A 160 -5.06 0.53 -11.48
N LEU A 161 -5.30 0.06 -10.26
CA LEU A 161 -5.95 0.83 -9.20
C LEU A 161 -4.93 1.60 -8.35
N GLY A 162 -3.65 1.21 -8.40
CA GLY A 162 -2.55 1.90 -7.74
C GLY A 162 -2.54 1.77 -6.21
N VAL A 163 -3.39 0.92 -5.61
CA VAL A 163 -3.53 0.76 -4.15
C VAL A 163 -2.95 -0.58 -3.71
N LYS A 164 -1.64 -0.63 -3.47
CA LYS A 164 -0.94 -1.89 -3.11
C LYS A 164 -1.10 -2.27 -1.65
N LYS A 165 -1.28 -1.28 -0.78
CA LYS A 165 -1.43 -1.43 0.67
C LYS A 165 -2.58 -0.55 1.12
N ILE A 166 -3.09 -0.83 2.31
CA ILE A 166 -4.10 -0.02 2.99
C ILE A 166 -3.76 0.08 4.48
N ASN A 167 -4.13 1.19 5.10
CA ASN A 167 -3.99 1.37 6.54
C ASN A 167 -5.38 1.21 7.17
N LEU A 168 -5.55 0.19 8.01
CA LEU A 168 -6.82 -0.11 8.69
C LEU A 168 -6.95 0.58 10.07
N THR A 169 -5.99 1.43 10.43
CA THR A 169 -5.95 2.05 11.76
C THR A 169 -7.09 3.04 11.94
N GLY A 170 -8.00 2.73 12.85
CA GLY A 170 -9.17 3.57 13.13
C GLY A 170 -10.42 3.19 12.33
N ASP A 171 -10.30 2.24 11.41
CA ASP A 171 -11.42 1.77 10.62
C ASP A 171 -12.32 0.81 11.40
N THR A 172 -13.61 0.85 11.08
CA THR A 172 -14.56 -0.13 11.59
C THR A 172 -14.55 -1.34 10.68
N ILE A 173 -14.18 -2.50 11.22
CA ILE A 173 -14.08 -3.76 10.48
C ILE A 173 -15.25 -4.64 10.88
N LEU A 174 -16.06 -5.08 9.90
CA LEU A 174 -17.26 -5.89 10.11
C LEU A 174 -17.13 -7.25 9.41
N PRO A 175 -17.77 -8.32 9.91
CA PRO A 175 -17.78 -9.61 9.23
C PRO A 175 -18.50 -9.50 7.88
N VAL A 176 -17.97 -10.18 6.85
CA VAL A 176 -18.55 -10.13 5.50
C VAL A 176 -19.91 -10.79 5.46
N ASP A 177 -20.87 -10.09 4.89
CA ASP A 177 -22.09 -10.66 4.33
C ASP A 177 -22.03 -10.47 2.81
N PHE A 178 -21.76 -11.56 2.09
CA PHE A 178 -21.47 -11.51 0.65
C PHE A 178 -22.64 -10.96 -0.15
N GLU A 179 -23.88 -11.27 0.22
CA GLU A 179 -25.05 -10.84 -0.54
C GLU A 179 -25.25 -9.33 -0.41
N SER A 180 -25.15 -8.78 0.81
CA SER A 180 -25.24 -7.33 1.00
C SER A 180 -24.08 -6.61 0.30
N LEU A 181 -22.87 -7.15 0.42
CA LEU A 181 -21.67 -6.50 -0.13
C LEU A 181 -21.67 -6.50 -1.67
N GLN A 182 -22.10 -7.60 -2.30
CA GLN A 182 -22.26 -7.69 -3.76
C GLN A 182 -23.38 -6.78 -4.30
N SER A 183 -24.44 -6.56 -3.51
CA SER A 183 -25.50 -5.61 -3.87
C SER A 183 -25.03 -4.15 -3.83
N GLU A 184 -24.03 -3.86 -2.99
CA GLU A 184 -23.46 -2.53 -2.82
C GLU A 184 -22.39 -2.19 -3.86
N GLY A 185 -21.59 -3.17 -4.28
CA GLY A 185 -20.48 -2.96 -5.20
C GLY A 185 -19.86 -4.25 -5.72
N MET A 186 -18.95 -4.11 -6.68
CA MET A 186 -18.25 -5.25 -7.27
C MET A 186 -17.19 -5.80 -6.31
N MET A 187 -17.23 -7.09 -6.03
CA MET A 187 -16.19 -7.75 -5.22
C MET A 187 -15.13 -8.40 -6.11
N PHE A 188 -13.87 -8.15 -5.78
CA PHE A 188 -12.75 -8.80 -6.46
C PHE A 188 -12.48 -10.17 -5.84
N ASN A 189 -12.06 -11.11 -6.69
CA ASN A 189 -11.68 -12.45 -6.25
C ASN A 189 -10.27 -12.44 -5.65
N ILE A 190 -10.07 -13.31 -4.65
CA ILE A 190 -8.76 -13.58 -4.06
C ILE A 190 -7.99 -14.49 -5.01
N ILE A 191 -6.80 -14.04 -5.43
CA ILE A 191 -5.93 -14.75 -6.37
C ILE A 191 -4.63 -15.14 -5.66
N ALA A 192 -4.15 -14.29 -4.74
CA ALA A 192 -2.91 -14.50 -4.01
C ALA A 192 -3.08 -15.54 -2.90
N SER A 193 -2.02 -16.32 -2.66
CA SER A 193 -1.98 -17.37 -1.63
C SER A 193 -1.80 -16.78 -0.22
N GLU A 194 -2.54 -17.34 0.75
CA GLU A 194 -2.39 -17.04 2.18
C GLU A 194 -0.95 -17.26 2.66
N LYS A 195 -0.36 -18.41 2.28
CA LYS A 195 0.98 -18.82 2.73
C LYS A 195 2.06 -17.86 2.26
N GLU A 196 1.96 -17.42 1.01
CA GLU A 196 2.91 -16.48 0.41
C GLU A 196 2.83 -15.10 1.10
N ALA A 197 1.61 -14.61 1.30
CA ALA A 197 1.39 -13.35 2.02
C ALA A 197 1.93 -13.41 3.46
N PHE A 198 1.71 -14.54 4.15
CA PHE A 198 2.17 -14.75 5.51
C PHE A 198 3.71 -14.84 5.62
N GLU A 199 4.36 -15.61 4.75
CA GLU A 199 5.82 -15.70 4.71
C GLU A 199 6.48 -14.35 4.40
N PHE A 200 5.90 -13.60 3.46
CA PHE A 200 6.37 -12.25 3.15
C PHE A 200 6.22 -11.30 4.33
N ALA A 201 5.08 -11.35 5.04
CA ALA A 201 4.85 -10.58 6.25
C ALA A 201 5.87 -10.92 7.35
N LYS A 202 6.12 -12.21 7.59
CA LYS A 202 7.10 -12.68 8.57
C LYS A 202 8.49 -12.14 8.33
N LYS A 203 8.96 -12.16 7.06
CA LYS A 203 10.26 -11.57 6.67
C LYS A 203 10.29 -10.06 6.94
N ASN A 204 9.21 -9.34 6.60
CA ASN A 204 9.14 -7.89 6.82
C ASN A 204 9.13 -7.52 8.31
N PHE A 205 8.35 -8.22 9.15
CA PHE A 205 8.27 -7.94 10.58
C PHE A 205 9.60 -8.15 11.30
N ALA A 206 10.30 -9.23 10.93
CA ALA A 206 11.64 -9.52 11.42
C ALA A 206 12.64 -8.42 11.01
N ALA A 207 12.65 -8.04 9.74
CA ALA A 207 13.53 -6.99 9.21
C ALA A 207 13.26 -5.62 9.85
N GLU A 208 11.99 -5.23 9.99
CA GLU A 208 11.59 -3.96 10.60
C GLU A 208 11.97 -3.91 12.09
N SER A 209 11.75 -5.02 12.81
CA SER A 209 12.15 -5.14 14.21
C SER A 209 13.66 -5.03 14.38
N ARG A 210 14.44 -5.68 13.52
CA ARG A 210 15.90 -5.58 13.52
C ARG A 210 16.36 -4.14 13.24
N ASN A 211 15.79 -3.49 12.23
CA ASN A 211 16.17 -2.14 11.83
C ASN A 211 15.80 -1.07 12.86
N SER A 212 14.80 -1.34 13.71
CA SER A 212 14.45 -0.44 14.83
C SER A 212 15.56 -0.31 15.88
N ILE A 213 16.50 -1.27 15.92
CA ILE A 213 17.61 -1.31 16.86
C ILE A 213 18.91 -0.92 16.14
N SER A 214 19.45 0.23 16.51
CA SER A 214 20.76 0.68 16.03
C SER A 214 21.86 0.17 16.97
N LEU A 215 22.53 -0.91 16.56
CA LEU A 215 23.74 -1.43 17.21
C LEU A 215 24.92 -1.35 16.26
N TYR A 216 26.11 -1.13 16.81
CA TYR A 216 27.36 -1.11 16.04
C TYR A 216 27.72 -2.51 15.52
N ASN A 217 27.52 -3.53 16.37
CA ASN A 217 27.71 -4.93 16.01
C ASN A 217 26.64 -5.79 16.69
N VAL A 218 26.16 -6.83 16.03
CA VAL A 218 25.19 -7.79 16.58
C VAL A 218 25.89 -9.12 16.74
N THR A 219 25.95 -9.62 17.99
CA THR A 219 26.61 -10.88 18.34
C THR A 219 25.62 -12.04 18.30
N PHE A 220 24.40 -11.82 18.79
CA PHE A 220 23.34 -12.80 18.80
C PHE A 220 21.99 -12.11 18.60
N GLU A 221 21.14 -12.71 17.79
CA GLU A 221 19.76 -12.30 17.63
C GLU A 221 18.87 -13.55 17.68
N HIS A 222 17.78 -13.45 18.42
CA HIS A 222 16.70 -14.43 18.37
C HIS A 222 15.38 -13.69 18.45
N TYR A 223 14.47 -14.01 17.55
CA TYR A 223 13.13 -13.48 17.54
C TYR A 223 12.15 -14.59 17.19
N ASP A 224 11.02 -14.59 17.88
CA ASP A 224 9.88 -15.43 17.59
C ASP A 224 8.68 -14.55 17.24
N LEU A 225 7.86 -15.05 16.32
CA LEU A 225 6.55 -14.48 16.05
C LEU A 225 5.54 -15.19 16.93
N VAL A 226 4.75 -14.42 17.66
CA VAL A 226 3.66 -14.92 18.50
C VAL A 226 2.36 -14.24 18.12
N ARG A 227 1.23 -14.88 18.45
CA ARG A 227 -0.12 -14.41 18.10
C ARG A 227 -0.30 -14.14 16.60
N GLU A 228 0.23 -15.04 15.79
CA GLU A 228 0.09 -15.02 14.34
C GLU A 228 -1.41 -15.12 13.95
N ASN A 229 -1.89 -14.14 13.20
CA ASN A 229 -3.25 -14.11 12.69
C ASN A 229 -3.24 -13.56 11.26
N ILE A 230 -3.90 -14.27 10.36
CA ILE A 230 -4.11 -13.87 8.98
C ILE A 230 -5.61 -13.92 8.67
N ASP A 231 -6.13 -12.80 8.22
CA ASP A 231 -7.52 -12.63 7.82
C ASP A 231 -7.60 -11.80 6.53
N ILE A 232 -8.76 -11.82 5.87
CA ILE A 232 -9.01 -11.04 4.65
C ILE A 232 -9.89 -9.85 4.99
N VAL A 233 -9.52 -8.69 4.48
CA VAL A 233 -10.31 -7.46 4.59
C VAL A 233 -10.65 -6.93 3.20
N TYR A 234 -11.92 -6.84 2.89
CA TYR A 234 -12.44 -6.15 1.71
C TYR A 234 -12.51 -4.66 1.95
N TYR A 235 -11.73 -3.89 1.20
CA TYR A 235 -11.65 -2.44 1.34
C TYR A 235 -12.44 -1.72 0.23
N PRO A 236 -13.29 -0.74 0.58
CA PRO A 236 -14.15 -0.04 -0.37
C PRO A 236 -13.38 1.04 -1.12
N LEU A 237 -13.37 0.98 -2.45
CA LEU A 237 -12.79 2.00 -3.32
C LEU A 237 -13.79 2.42 -4.39
N TRP A 238 -13.88 3.72 -4.62
CA TRP A 238 -14.64 4.29 -5.73
C TRP A 238 -13.75 4.42 -6.95
N VAL A 239 -14.08 3.69 -8.02
CA VAL A 239 -13.40 3.81 -9.32
C VAL A 239 -14.25 4.71 -10.21
N ILE A 240 -13.70 5.87 -10.54
CA ILE A 240 -14.37 6.89 -11.34
C ILE A 240 -13.64 7.01 -12.67
N ARG A 241 -14.34 6.66 -13.75
CA ARG A 241 -13.86 6.77 -15.13
C ARG A 241 -14.39 8.04 -15.75
N TYR A 242 -13.50 8.75 -16.43
CA TYR A 242 -13.86 9.99 -17.11
C TYR A 242 -13.15 10.11 -18.46
N SER A 243 -13.77 10.81 -19.39
CA SER A 243 -13.21 11.10 -20.70
C SER A 243 -12.76 12.55 -20.81
N PHE A 244 -11.65 12.77 -21.51
CA PHE A 244 -11.14 14.09 -21.89
C PHE A 244 -10.43 13.98 -23.23
N GLU A 245 -10.75 14.85 -24.19
CA GLU A 245 -10.18 14.85 -25.55
C GLU A 245 -10.18 13.43 -26.20
N ASN A 246 -11.31 12.72 -26.12
CA ASN A 246 -11.51 11.35 -26.63
C ASN A 246 -10.59 10.29 -26.02
N ARG A 247 -10.00 10.55 -24.84
CA ARG A 247 -9.24 9.56 -24.06
C ARG A 247 -9.90 9.32 -22.73
N THR A 248 -9.92 8.06 -22.30
CA THR A 248 -10.46 7.65 -21.02
C THR A 248 -9.37 7.58 -19.97
N TYR A 249 -9.67 8.11 -18.79
CA TYR A 249 -8.81 8.13 -17.63
C TYR A 249 -9.61 7.65 -16.42
N GLN A 250 -8.91 7.36 -15.32
CA GLN A 250 -9.55 6.93 -14.09
C GLN A 250 -8.94 7.56 -12.85
N VAL A 251 -9.79 7.73 -11.84
CA VAL A 251 -9.46 8.16 -10.49
C VAL A 251 -10.03 7.16 -9.51
N VAL A 252 -9.20 6.71 -8.59
CA VAL A 252 -9.55 5.85 -7.47
C VAL A 252 -9.60 6.70 -6.21
N VAL A 253 -10.77 6.72 -5.59
CA VAL A 253 -11.06 7.49 -4.37
C VAL A 253 -11.36 6.50 -3.26
N ASP A 254 -10.81 6.74 -2.08
CA ASP A 254 -11.09 5.93 -0.90
C ASP A 254 -12.57 6.02 -0.53
N GLY A 255 -13.23 4.89 -0.29
CA GLY A 255 -14.62 4.83 0.16
C GLY A 255 -14.82 5.15 1.65
N GLU A 256 -13.75 5.15 2.44
CA GLU A 256 -13.74 5.45 3.87
C GLU A 256 -13.55 6.96 4.12
N ASP A 257 -12.43 7.55 3.69
CA ASP A 257 -12.07 8.97 3.98
C ASP A 257 -12.18 9.93 2.77
N GLY A 258 -12.21 9.39 1.54
CA GLY A 258 -12.28 10.17 0.32
C GLY A 258 -10.96 10.78 -0.13
N THR A 259 -9.84 10.25 0.37
CA THR A 259 -8.52 10.52 -0.18
C THR A 259 -8.40 9.97 -1.60
N ILE A 260 -7.56 10.61 -2.40
CA ILE A 260 -7.28 10.13 -3.76
C ILE A 260 -6.16 9.10 -3.67
N CYS A 261 -6.53 7.83 -3.78
CA CYS A 261 -5.58 6.72 -3.71
C CYS A 261 -4.71 6.70 -4.97
N TYR A 262 -5.33 6.89 -6.13
CA TYR A 262 -4.68 6.90 -7.44
C TYR A 262 -5.50 7.75 -8.40
N GLY A 263 -4.83 8.42 -9.33
CA GLY A 263 -5.49 9.26 -10.31
C GLY A 263 -4.59 9.49 -11.50
N LYS A 264 -5.11 9.18 -12.68
CA LYS A 264 -4.44 9.40 -13.95
C LYS A 264 -5.10 10.56 -14.67
N ALA A 265 -4.31 11.54 -15.12
CA ALA A 265 -4.81 12.72 -15.81
C ALA A 265 -3.93 13.13 -17.00
N PRO A 266 -4.50 13.77 -18.04
CA PRO A 266 -3.72 14.33 -19.14
C PRO A 266 -2.83 15.47 -18.63
N GLY A 267 -1.58 15.48 -19.09
CA GLY A 267 -0.60 16.50 -18.77
C GLY A 267 -0.81 17.80 -19.54
N ASN A 268 -0.40 18.92 -18.94
CA ASN A 268 -0.46 20.24 -19.56
C ASN A 268 0.74 20.46 -20.49
N ASN A 269 0.48 20.53 -21.80
CA ASN A 269 1.51 20.72 -22.82
C ASN A 269 2.30 22.03 -22.63
N LEU A 270 1.64 23.13 -22.27
CA LEU A 270 2.32 24.41 -22.06
C LEU A 270 3.23 24.36 -20.83
N TYR A 271 2.75 23.80 -19.73
CA TYR A 271 3.53 23.66 -18.50
C TYR A 271 4.78 22.78 -18.72
N ARG A 272 4.63 21.67 -19.46
CA ARG A 272 5.75 20.79 -19.84
C ARG A 272 6.79 21.55 -20.66
N ALA A 273 6.37 22.32 -21.66
CA ALA A 273 7.26 23.10 -22.51
C ALA A 273 8.01 24.17 -21.70
N ILE A 274 7.30 24.93 -20.85
CA ILE A 274 7.89 25.96 -19.99
C ILE A 274 8.94 25.36 -19.05
N ILE A 275 8.63 24.25 -18.36
CA ILE A 275 9.61 23.61 -17.47
C ILE A 275 10.81 23.08 -18.25
N GLY A 276 10.59 22.50 -19.44
CA GLY A 276 11.67 22.06 -20.31
C GLY A 276 12.63 23.20 -20.67
N ILE A 277 12.09 24.34 -21.11
CA ILE A 277 12.88 25.51 -21.51
C ILE A 277 13.57 26.14 -20.29
N LEU A 278 12.84 26.40 -19.20
CA LEU A 278 13.39 27.04 -18.00
C LEU A 278 14.46 26.19 -17.33
N SER A 279 14.26 24.87 -17.20
CA SER A 279 15.26 23.97 -16.64
C SER A 279 16.51 23.87 -17.50
N THR A 280 16.36 23.93 -18.82
CA THR A 280 17.50 23.91 -19.75
C THR A 280 18.28 25.21 -19.65
N GLY A 281 17.60 26.36 -19.69
CA GLY A 281 18.23 27.67 -19.55
C GLY A 281 18.90 27.85 -18.18
N ALA A 282 18.18 27.57 -17.09
CA ALA A 282 18.72 27.68 -15.74
C ALA A 282 19.85 26.67 -15.48
N GLY A 283 19.71 25.45 -15.96
CA GLY A 283 20.75 24.43 -15.82
C GLY A 283 22.01 24.76 -16.60
N MET A 284 21.87 25.28 -17.82
CA MET A 284 23.00 25.76 -18.62
C MET A 284 23.69 26.97 -17.97
N PHE A 285 22.91 27.92 -17.43
CA PHE A 285 23.43 29.07 -16.68
C PHE A 285 24.20 28.63 -15.43
N MET A 286 23.65 27.70 -14.65
CA MET A 286 24.33 27.16 -13.46
C MET A 286 25.61 26.42 -13.84
N ALA A 287 25.58 25.59 -14.88
CA ALA A 287 26.72 24.78 -15.30
C ALA A 287 27.86 25.61 -15.92
N THR A 288 27.54 26.68 -16.65
CA THR A 288 28.53 27.50 -17.36
C THR A 288 28.78 28.83 -16.65
N PHE A 289 27.86 29.80 -16.76
CA PHE A 289 28.05 31.17 -16.27
C PHE A 289 28.27 31.26 -14.76
N PHE A 290 27.41 30.64 -13.95
CA PHE A 290 27.54 30.69 -12.49
C PHE A 290 28.75 29.88 -12.02
N GLY A 291 28.97 28.69 -12.60
CA GLY A 291 30.16 27.90 -12.32
C GLY A 291 31.45 28.68 -12.61
N LEU A 292 31.54 29.32 -13.76
CA LEU A 292 32.70 30.11 -14.16
C LEU A 292 32.89 31.33 -13.25
N PHE A 293 31.80 32.03 -12.91
CA PHE A 293 31.84 33.13 -11.94
C PHE A 293 32.41 32.68 -10.58
N VAL A 294 31.94 31.55 -10.05
CA VAL A 294 32.44 31.00 -8.78
C VAL A 294 33.93 30.68 -8.84
N LEU A 295 34.43 30.23 -9.99
CA LEU A 295 35.85 29.92 -10.18
C LEU A 295 36.75 31.17 -10.09
N PHE A 296 36.25 32.34 -10.52
CA PHE A 296 37.03 33.59 -10.58
C PHE A 296 36.70 34.59 -9.46
N ALA A 297 35.52 34.52 -8.85
CA ALA A 297 35.05 35.52 -7.89
C ALA A 297 35.22 35.10 -6.43
N VAL A 298 35.43 33.81 -6.15
CA VAL A 298 35.52 33.29 -4.79
C VAL A 298 36.98 32.95 -4.47
N ASP A 299 37.57 33.73 -3.56
CA ASP A 299 38.93 33.55 -3.05
C ASP A 299 38.95 32.47 -1.95
N GLU A 300 38.38 31.30 -2.24
CA GLU A 300 38.35 30.15 -1.33
C GLU A 300 39.47 29.16 -1.62
N LYS A 301 39.76 28.28 -0.65
CA LYS A 301 40.78 27.22 -0.81
C LYS A 301 40.45 26.20 -1.90
N PHE A 302 39.20 26.11 -2.36
CA PHE A 302 38.73 25.09 -3.32
C PHE A 302 37.67 25.58 -4.33
N PRO A 303 37.94 26.58 -5.18
CA PRO A 303 36.98 27.12 -6.16
C PRO A 303 36.51 26.05 -7.16
N PHE A 304 37.36 25.07 -7.47
CA PHE A 304 37.02 23.92 -8.31
C PHE A 304 35.91 23.03 -7.72
N VAL A 305 35.85 22.89 -6.39
CA VAL A 305 34.80 22.08 -5.74
C VAL A 305 33.45 22.77 -5.87
N ALA A 306 33.40 24.08 -5.67
CA ALA A 306 32.18 24.86 -5.84
C ALA A 306 31.70 24.90 -7.30
N PHE A 307 32.63 24.97 -8.27
CA PHE A 307 32.34 24.79 -9.69
C PHE A 307 31.68 23.44 -9.97
N LEU A 308 32.27 22.33 -9.49
CA LEU A 308 31.73 20.99 -9.68
C LEU A 308 30.33 20.84 -9.09
N ILE A 309 30.09 21.40 -7.91
CA ILE A 309 28.75 21.40 -7.30
C ILE A 309 27.75 22.13 -8.21
N SER A 310 28.09 23.32 -8.70
CA SER A 310 27.23 24.07 -9.61
C SER A 310 26.95 23.33 -10.93
N PHE A 311 27.97 22.68 -11.49
CA PHE A 311 27.87 21.88 -12.70
C PHE A 311 26.93 20.68 -12.50
N VAL A 312 27.06 19.96 -11.38
CA VAL A 312 26.16 18.86 -11.01
C VAL A 312 24.73 19.34 -10.82
N ILE A 313 24.52 20.49 -10.15
CA ILE A 313 23.21 21.12 -10.01
C ILE A 313 22.63 21.46 -11.39
N GLY A 314 23.44 22.01 -12.29
CA GLY A 314 23.04 22.32 -13.67
C GLY A 314 22.54 21.09 -14.43
N ILE A 315 23.33 20.00 -14.44
CA ILE A 315 22.94 18.73 -15.06
C ILE A 315 21.66 18.17 -14.41
N PHE A 316 21.57 18.25 -13.08
CA PHE A 316 20.40 17.76 -12.35
C PHE A 316 19.12 18.51 -12.75
N LEU A 317 19.17 19.84 -12.88
CA LEU A 317 18.05 20.66 -13.34
C LEU A 317 17.63 20.28 -14.76
N ILE A 318 18.58 20.18 -15.70
CA ILE A 318 18.32 19.77 -17.09
C ILE A 318 17.67 18.39 -17.12
N SER A 319 18.23 17.42 -16.39
CA SER A 319 17.71 16.05 -16.34
C SER A 319 16.28 16.00 -15.79
N ARG A 320 16.00 16.73 -14.70
CA ARG A 320 14.67 16.81 -14.07
C ARG A 320 13.65 17.43 -15.02
N GLY A 321 13.99 18.54 -15.67
CA GLY A 321 13.09 19.20 -16.59
C GLY A 321 12.88 18.44 -17.90
N TYR A 322 13.93 17.79 -18.44
CA TYR A 322 13.81 16.88 -19.58
C TYR A 322 12.85 15.73 -19.27
N LYS A 323 12.96 15.11 -18.10
CA LYS A 323 12.02 14.06 -17.67
C LYS A 323 10.58 14.59 -17.62
N LYS A 324 10.35 15.77 -17.05
CA LYS A 324 9.00 16.36 -16.96
C LYS A 324 8.46 16.73 -18.34
N PHE A 325 9.30 17.22 -19.26
CA PHE A 325 8.92 17.49 -20.64
C PHE A 325 8.57 16.21 -21.41
N ARG A 326 9.47 15.21 -21.40
CA ARG A 326 9.35 13.98 -22.19
C ARG A 326 8.25 13.04 -21.71
N TYR A 327 8.10 12.88 -20.40
CA TYR A 327 7.20 11.91 -19.78
C TYR A 327 5.97 12.53 -19.11
N GLY A 328 5.90 13.87 -18.96
CA GLY A 328 4.76 14.53 -18.32
C GLY A 328 3.48 14.61 -19.15
N GLY A 329 3.34 13.82 -20.23
CA GLY A 329 2.14 13.79 -21.06
C GLY A 329 0.93 13.18 -20.34
N GLU A 330 1.20 12.34 -19.36
CA GLU A 330 0.22 11.82 -18.41
C GLU A 330 0.76 12.09 -17.00
N VAL A 331 -0.14 12.44 -16.09
CA VAL A 331 0.14 12.73 -14.69
C VAL A 331 -0.54 11.66 -13.86
N GLU A 332 0.26 10.90 -13.15
CA GLU A 332 -0.20 9.93 -12.16
C GLU A 332 0.08 10.51 -10.77
N GLU A 333 -0.97 10.70 -9.98
CA GLU A 333 -0.90 11.18 -8.60
C GLU A 333 -1.80 10.34 -7.72
N GLY A 334 -1.45 10.21 -6.45
CA GLY A 334 -2.25 9.48 -5.48
C GLY A 334 -1.40 9.11 -4.26
N THR A 335 -2.06 8.78 -3.16
CA THR A 335 -1.36 8.30 -1.96
C THR A 335 -0.83 6.88 -2.11
N GLY A 336 -1.39 6.08 -3.05
CA GLY A 336 -1.13 4.63 -3.19
C GLY A 336 -1.56 3.78 -1.98
N ILE A 337 -2.25 4.45 -1.04
CA ILE A 337 -2.44 4.22 0.39
C ILE A 337 -1.31 3.46 1.11
N ASP A 338 -0.45 4.25 1.77
CA ASP A 338 -0.14 4.10 3.20
C ASP A 338 0.04 5.52 3.78
N ASP A 339 -0.99 6.04 4.44
CA ASP A 339 -0.90 7.31 5.19
C ASP A 339 -0.69 6.96 6.68
N SER A 340 0.57 6.88 7.10
CA SER A 340 1.00 6.94 8.50
C SER A 340 0.75 8.35 9.05
N LYS A 341 -0.52 8.77 9.14
CA LYS A 341 -0.88 10.07 9.72
C LYS A 341 -0.58 10.04 11.22
N LYS A 342 0.52 10.69 11.58
CA LYS A 342 0.91 11.14 12.94
C LYS A 342 1.32 10.03 13.92
N SER A 343 2.55 9.55 13.79
CA SER A 343 3.35 9.25 15.00
C SER A 343 4.85 9.41 14.75
N LEU A 344 5.42 10.38 15.46
CA LEU A 344 6.83 10.60 15.80
C LEU A 344 7.73 11.19 14.72
N GLY A 345 7.99 12.49 14.91
CA GLY A 345 8.98 13.24 14.16
C GLY A 345 10.40 12.72 14.36
N ILE A 346 11.22 13.07 13.36
CA ILE A 346 12.66 12.88 13.30
C ILE A 346 13.08 11.40 13.23
N ILE A 347 13.22 10.89 12.01
CA ILE A 347 14.44 10.18 11.56
C ILE A 347 14.61 10.42 10.06
N SER A 348 15.88 10.55 9.68
CA SER A 348 16.43 11.08 8.44
C SER A 348 15.89 10.49 7.15
N LYS A 349 15.72 11.37 6.15
CA LYS A 349 15.77 11.03 4.73
C LYS A 349 17.07 10.28 4.42
N ASN A 350 16.98 8.99 4.11
CA ASN A 350 17.71 8.32 3.04
C ASN A 350 17.16 6.90 2.88
N GLU A 351 17.16 6.43 1.63
CA GLU A 351 16.70 5.11 1.16
C GLU A 351 15.19 4.93 0.99
N PHE A 352 14.70 5.56 -0.08
CA PHE A 352 13.50 5.11 -0.80
C PHE A 352 13.93 4.68 -2.20
N MET A 353 13.90 3.37 -2.47
CA MET A 353 13.57 2.70 -3.74
C MET A 353 14.43 1.47 -4.06
N LYS A 354 13.96 0.31 -3.59
CA LYS A 354 13.52 -0.80 -4.46
C LYS A 354 12.76 -1.82 -3.60
N THR A 355 11.52 -1.47 -3.24
CA THR A 355 10.57 -2.50 -2.85
C THR A 355 10.10 -3.17 -4.13
N GLU A 356 10.63 -4.36 -4.41
CA GLU A 356 10.06 -5.24 -5.40
C GLU A 356 8.58 -5.44 -5.06
N GLY A 357 7.73 -4.97 -5.98
CA GLY A 357 6.31 -5.16 -5.87
C GLY A 357 6.00 -6.64 -5.97
N PHE A 358 5.02 -7.05 -5.18
CA PHE A 358 4.29 -8.31 -5.33
C PHE A 358 3.59 -8.33 -6.71
N ASP A 359 4.34 -8.63 -7.77
CA ASP A 359 3.87 -8.77 -9.15
C ASP A 359 3.51 -10.25 -9.39
N ILE A 360 2.33 -10.69 -8.93
CA ILE A 360 1.85 -12.07 -9.15
C ILE A 360 1.46 -12.35 -10.62
N ALA A 361 1.35 -11.33 -11.48
CA ALA A 361 0.80 -11.52 -12.84
C ALA A 361 1.81 -11.85 -13.96
N LYS A 362 3.11 -12.06 -13.69
CA LYS A 362 4.12 -12.22 -14.77
C LYS A 362 4.51 -13.65 -15.17
N ASN A 363 4.15 -14.69 -14.41
CA ASN A 363 4.72 -16.02 -14.64
C ASN A 363 3.80 -17.07 -15.30
N VAL A 364 2.73 -16.66 -15.99
CA VAL A 364 1.89 -17.61 -16.76
C VAL A 364 1.94 -17.40 -18.29
N ALA A 365 2.63 -16.37 -18.80
CA ALA A 365 2.64 -16.06 -20.24
C ALA A 365 4.03 -15.97 -20.92
N ALA A 366 5.14 -16.23 -20.21
CA ALA A 366 6.49 -16.02 -20.76
C ALA A 366 7.33 -17.29 -20.98
N SER A 367 6.71 -18.47 -21.03
CA SER A 367 7.40 -19.76 -21.24
C SER A 367 7.31 -20.32 -22.65
N VAL A 368 6.91 -19.52 -23.64
CA VAL A 368 6.93 -19.92 -25.06
C VAL A 368 7.46 -18.75 -25.91
N VAL A 369 8.61 -18.97 -26.57
CA VAL A 369 9.24 -18.14 -27.62
C VAL A 369 10.12 -16.93 -27.21
N ILE A 370 11.16 -17.08 -26.38
CA ILE A 370 12.38 -16.24 -26.52
C ILE A 370 13.66 -17.06 -26.20
N GLY A 371 13.76 -18.27 -26.75
CA GLY A 371 14.88 -19.19 -26.51
C GLY A 371 15.85 -19.38 -27.68
N SER A 372 15.59 -18.86 -28.89
CA SER A 372 16.33 -19.32 -30.09
C SER A 372 16.92 -18.25 -31.01
N VAL A 373 17.02 -16.98 -30.63
CA VAL A 373 17.54 -15.94 -31.56
C VAL A 373 18.84 -15.27 -31.09
N ILE A 374 19.25 -15.46 -29.83
CA ILE A 374 20.45 -14.78 -29.30
C ILE A 374 21.74 -15.62 -29.44
N SER A 375 21.65 -16.92 -29.73
CA SER A 375 22.85 -17.76 -29.98
C SER A 375 23.38 -17.70 -31.43
N SER A 376 22.65 -17.08 -32.37
CA SER A 376 23.02 -17.06 -33.80
C SER A 376 23.74 -15.78 -34.25
N LEU A 377 23.91 -14.78 -33.39
CA LEU A 377 24.53 -13.49 -33.74
C LEU A 377 25.93 -13.26 -33.10
N MET A 378 26.41 -14.20 -32.27
CA MET A 378 27.74 -14.08 -31.62
C MET A 378 28.85 -14.94 -32.24
N ASN A 379 28.59 -15.65 -33.35
CA ASN A 379 29.60 -16.53 -33.98
C ASN A 379 30.14 -16.06 -35.36
N SER A 380 29.85 -14.84 -35.82
CA SER A 380 30.32 -14.36 -37.14
C SER A 380 31.48 -13.36 -37.11
N LYS A 381 32.20 -13.21 -35.99
CA LYS A 381 33.38 -12.29 -35.89
C LYS A 381 34.69 -12.95 -35.49
N ARG A 382 34.83 -14.26 -35.71
CA ARG A 382 36.13 -14.96 -35.70
C ARG A 382 36.17 -16.00 -36.80
N ARG A 383 36.52 -15.57 -38.02
CA ARG A 383 37.32 -16.31 -39.01
C ARG A 383 37.43 -15.46 -40.28
N PHE A 384 38.68 -15.27 -40.70
CA PHE A 384 39.22 -14.47 -41.80
C PHE A 384 39.38 -12.96 -41.52
#